data_AF-A0A938GKJ3-F1
#
_entry.id   AF-A0A938GKJ3-F1
#
_cell.length_a   1.000
_cell.length_b   1.000
_cell.length_c   1.000
_cell.angle_alpha   90.00
_cell.angle_beta   90.00
_cell.angle_gamma   90.00
#
_symmetry.space_group_name_H-M   'P 1'
#
loop_
_entity.id
_entity.type
_entity.pdbx_description
1 polymer ?
#
loop_
_entity_poly.entity_id
_entity_poly.type
_entity_poly.pdbx_seq_one_letter_code
_entity_poly.pdbx_strand_id
1 'polypeptide(L)'
;MFTPLRLWFLISSMVVLAPARVESADYSREIQPLLKDFCLSCHSTEKQKGDLDLERFSSKDQALKHPTVWQGLIEQMELGEMPPKDKPQPSEAQRQLLLTWARSLLDEIALSRAGDPGPVVLRRLNNAEYTYTVRDLTGVDSLDPAAEFPGDSAAGEGFMNTGVSLNMSPAMFTKYLDAAKEIAAHSVLLPKGIRFSSSINQRDWTEECLGAIRTFYSRFSVSGGGSAVNLQGIQFDTKDGGVLPLLKYVEASLELRPGPG
;
A
#
# COMPACT_ATOMS: atom_id res chain seq x y z
N MET A 1 61.48 -34.42 -21.38
CA MET A 1 61.61 -33.31 -20.42
C MET A 1 60.24 -32.64 -20.29
N PHE A 2 59.36 -33.19 -19.46
CA PHE A 2 58.03 -32.62 -19.18
C PHE A 2 57.69 -32.90 -17.71
N THR A 3 57.67 -31.85 -16.89
CA THR A 3 57.32 -31.87 -15.47
C THR A 3 55.81 -31.73 -15.28
N PRO A 4 55.17 -32.49 -14.37
CA PRO A 4 53.75 -32.33 -14.08
C PRO A 4 53.54 -31.21 -13.05
N LEU A 5 52.62 -30.30 -13.37
CA LEU A 5 52.22 -29.17 -12.52
C LEU A 5 51.32 -29.69 -11.38
N ARG A 6 51.76 -29.55 -10.13
CA ARG A 6 50.96 -29.88 -8.94
C ARG A 6 50.00 -28.71 -8.64
N LEU A 7 48.70 -28.95 -8.78
CA LEU A 7 47.65 -28.02 -8.38
C LEU A 7 47.41 -28.14 -6.87
N TRP A 8 47.80 -27.12 -6.10
CA TRP A 8 47.45 -27.01 -4.68
C TRP A 8 46.05 -26.39 -4.55
N PHE A 9 45.07 -27.19 -4.10
CA PHE A 9 43.79 -26.66 -3.65
C PHE A 9 43.94 -26.12 -2.22
N LEU A 10 43.91 -24.79 -2.07
CA LEU A 10 43.75 -24.13 -0.78
C LEU A 10 42.29 -24.25 -0.34
N ILE A 11 42.02 -25.15 0.62
CA ILE A 11 40.73 -25.21 1.31
C ILE A 11 40.69 -24.07 2.33
N SER A 12 40.09 -22.95 1.94
CA SER A 12 39.82 -21.83 2.85
C SER A 12 38.62 -22.18 3.72
N SER A 13 38.86 -22.58 4.97
CA SER A 13 37.81 -22.85 5.96
C SER A 13 37.17 -21.53 6.40
N MET A 14 35.99 -21.20 5.86
CA MET A 14 35.15 -20.11 6.37
C MET A 14 34.60 -20.50 7.74
N VAL A 15 35.15 -19.93 8.80
CA VAL A 15 34.55 -19.95 10.14
C VAL A 15 33.34 -19.01 10.11
N VAL A 16 32.13 -19.59 10.13
CA VAL A 16 30.89 -18.83 10.33
C VAL A 16 30.82 -18.48 11.81
N LEU A 17 31.13 -17.23 12.14
CA LEU A 17 30.96 -16.68 13.48
C LEU A 17 29.46 -16.47 13.72
N ALA A 18 28.80 -17.41 14.39
CA ALA A 18 27.44 -17.21 14.86
C ALA A 18 27.42 -16.05 15.87
N PRO A 19 26.48 -15.10 15.77
CA PRO A 19 26.37 -14.05 16.77
C PRO A 19 26.06 -14.71 18.12
N ALA A 20 26.84 -14.36 19.15
CA ALA A 20 26.53 -14.76 20.51
C ALA A 20 25.15 -14.19 20.85
N ARG A 21 24.16 -15.05 21.12
CA ARG A 21 22.95 -14.65 21.82
C ARG A 21 23.42 -14.14 23.18
N VAL A 22 23.39 -12.83 23.38
CA VAL A 22 23.48 -12.25 24.72
C VAL A 22 22.26 -12.80 25.44
N GLU A 23 22.50 -13.70 26.38
CA GLU A 23 21.45 -14.22 27.25
C GLU A 23 20.91 -13.02 28.02
N SER A 24 19.63 -12.68 27.81
CA SER A 24 19.00 -11.55 28.49
C SER A 24 19.08 -11.79 29.99
N ALA A 25 19.49 -10.77 30.75
CA ALA A 25 19.63 -10.84 32.21
C ALA A 25 18.43 -11.54 32.88
N ASP A 26 18.70 -12.40 33.86
CA ASP A 26 17.67 -13.15 34.55
C ASP A 26 16.84 -12.21 35.44
N TYR A 27 15.53 -12.21 35.23
CA TYR A 27 14.65 -11.28 35.93
C TYR A 27 14.73 -11.42 37.46
N SER A 28 14.65 -12.65 37.97
CA SER A 28 14.57 -12.91 39.40
C SER A 28 15.92 -12.72 40.09
N ARG A 29 17.03 -13.01 39.40
CA ARG A 29 18.38 -12.92 39.97
C ARG A 29 19.01 -11.55 39.83
N GLU A 30 18.76 -10.85 38.74
CA GLU A 30 19.51 -9.63 38.39
C GLU A 30 18.63 -8.38 38.42
N ILE A 31 17.36 -8.47 38.03
CA ILE A 31 16.50 -7.29 37.84
C ILE A 31 15.64 -7.01 39.07
N GLN A 32 14.97 -8.03 39.60
CA GLN A 32 14.10 -7.93 40.77
C GLN A 32 14.82 -7.35 42.00
N PRO A 33 16.09 -7.71 42.30
CA PRO A 33 16.83 -7.06 43.39
C PRO A 33 17.06 -5.58 43.15
N LEU A 34 17.37 -5.16 41.91
CA LEU A 34 17.56 -3.74 41.58
C LEU A 34 16.25 -2.95 41.72
N LEU A 35 15.13 -3.52 41.29
CA LEU A 35 13.82 -2.90 41.50
C LEU A 35 13.53 -2.73 42.99
N LYS A 36 13.85 -3.74 43.81
CA LYS A 36 13.69 -3.70 45.26
C LYS A 36 14.52 -2.60 45.91
N ASP A 37 15.78 -2.47 45.50
CA ASP A 37 16.72 -1.52 46.11
C ASP A 37 16.44 -0.08 45.70
N PHE A 38 16.02 0.16 44.45
CA PHE A 38 15.94 1.51 43.88
C PHE A 38 14.51 2.00 43.61
N CYS A 39 13.52 1.12 43.46
CA CYS A 39 12.18 1.49 42.99
C CYS A 39 11.08 1.23 44.02
N LEU A 40 11.09 0.08 44.70
CA LEU A 40 9.98 -0.37 45.56
C LEU A 40 9.78 0.45 46.84
N SER A 41 10.72 1.34 47.19
CA SER A 41 10.47 2.28 48.31
C SER A 41 9.38 3.32 48.01
N CYS A 42 9.09 3.56 46.72
CA CYS A 42 8.14 4.57 46.24
C CYS A 42 7.09 4.03 45.24
N HIS A 43 7.34 2.87 44.62
CA HIS A 43 6.49 2.24 43.60
C HIS A 43 6.18 0.78 43.97
N SER A 44 5.54 0.58 45.11
CA SER A 44 5.13 -0.73 45.66
C SER A 44 3.63 -0.80 45.86
N THR A 45 3.12 -1.96 46.27
CA THR A 45 1.69 -2.12 46.56
C THR A 45 1.24 -1.20 47.70
N GLU A 46 2.11 -0.97 48.70
CA GLU A 46 1.85 -0.05 49.81
C GLU A 46 1.96 1.44 49.42
N LYS A 47 2.90 1.79 48.54
CA LYS A 47 3.16 3.17 48.11
C LYS A 47 3.25 3.26 46.59
N GLN A 48 2.22 3.84 45.98
CA GLN A 48 2.09 3.94 44.53
C GLN A 48 2.28 5.39 44.04
N LYS A 49 3.50 5.93 44.16
CA LYS A 49 3.75 7.26 43.59
C LYS A 49 3.57 7.22 42.07
N GLY A 50 2.86 8.21 41.53
CA GLY A 50 2.53 8.27 40.10
C GLY A 50 1.67 7.10 39.62
N ASP A 51 0.82 6.55 40.50
CA ASP A 51 -0.09 5.43 40.22
C ASP A 51 0.61 4.17 39.68
N LEU A 52 1.87 3.97 40.11
CA LEU A 52 2.72 2.87 39.66
C LEU A 52 3.04 1.91 40.82
N ASP A 53 2.66 0.64 40.64
CA ASP A 53 3.07 -0.49 41.48
C ASP A 53 3.99 -1.42 40.67
N LEU A 54 5.27 -1.48 41.06
CA LEU A 54 6.26 -2.38 40.48
C LEU A 54 6.40 -3.70 41.27
N GLU A 55 5.88 -3.77 42.49
CA GLU A 55 5.95 -4.96 43.36
C GLU A 55 5.10 -6.11 42.81
N ARG A 56 4.00 -5.78 42.11
CA ARG A 56 3.15 -6.77 41.43
C ARG A 56 3.87 -7.58 40.33
N PHE A 57 5.04 -7.12 39.87
CA PHE A 57 5.87 -7.86 38.92
C PHE A 57 6.81 -8.78 39.70
N SER A 58 6.31 -9.95 40.09
CA SER A 58 7.09 -10.99 40.77
C SER A 58 7.83 -11.92 39.79
N SER A 59 7.49 -11.87 38.50
CA SER A 59 8.12 -12.68 37.45
C SER A 59 8.20 -11.95 36.09
N LYS A 60 9.09 -12.43 35.21
CA LYS A 60 9.18 -11.97 33.82
C LYS A 60 7.84 -12.12 33.07
N ASP A 61 7.09 -13.18 33.32
CA ASP A 61 5.79 -13.42 32.68
C ASP A 61 4.75 -12.36 33.03
N GLN A 62 4.81 -11.78 34.23
CA GLN A 62 3.97 -10.65 34.59
C GLN A 62 4.46 -9.38 33.89
N ALA A 63 5.78 -9.18 33.81
CA ALA A 63 6.37 -8.05 33.10
C ALA A 63 5.97 -8.01 31.61
N LEU A 64 5.98 -9.17 30.93
CA LEU A 64 5.60 -9.33 29.52
C LEU A 64 4.18 -8.84 29.19
N LYS A 65 3.27 -8.83 30.17
CA LYS A 65 1.87 -8.43 29.97
C LYS A 65 1.64 -6.92 30.01
N HIS A 66 2.63 -6.13 30.45
CA HIS A 66 2.48 -4.70 30.73
C HIS A 66 3.58 -3.85 30.07
N PRO A 67 3.65 -3.79 28.72
CA PRO A 67 4.72 -3.08 28.00
C PRO A 67 4.81 -1.59 28.32
N THR A 68 3.67 -0.92 28.52
CA THR A 68 3.62 0.53 28.79
C THR A 68 4.34 0.92 30.09
N VAL A 69 4.32 0.05 31.10
CA VAL A 69 5.04 0.28 32.37
C VAL A 69 6.55 0.30 32.14
N TRP A 70 7.07 -0.63 31.35
CA TRP A 70 8.50 -0.73 31.08
C TRP A 70 8.99 0.35 30.11
N GLN A 71 8.15 0.80 29.18
CA GLN A 71 8.41 2.00 28.37
C GLN A 71 8.59 3.23 29.25
N GLY A 72 7.66 3.45 30.19
CA GLY A 72 7.76 4.56 31.15
C GLY A 72 8.99 4.46 32.05
N LEU A 73 9.35 3.26 32.51
CA LEU A 73 10.58 3.05 33.28
C LEU A 73 11.83 3.45 32.48
N ILE A 74 11.93 3.03 31.22
CA ILE A 74 13.04 3.39 30.33
C ILE A 74 13.12 4.90 30.19
N GLU A 75 12.00 5.56 29.86
CA GLU A 75 11.94 7.01 29.68
C GLU A 75 12.40 7.76 30.94
N GLN A 76 11.87 7.40 32.12
CA GLN A 76 12.23 8.06 33.38
C GLN A 76 13.69 7.82 33.79
N MET A 77 14.23 6.62 33.51
CA MET A 77 15.63 6.31 33.80
C MET A 77 16.59 6.98 32.81
N GLU A 78 16.21 7.15 31.54
CA GLU A 78 17.01 7.85 30.53
C GLU A 78 17.02 9.36 30.77
N LEU A 79 15.88 9.94 31.17
CA LEU A 79 15.79 11.34 31.59
C LEU A 79 16.52 11.62 32.92
N GLY A 80 16.86 10.57 33.67
CA GLY A 80 17.54 10.71 34.96
C GLY A 80 16.64 11.26 36.09
N GLU A 81 15.32 11.27 35.88
CA GLU A 81 14.33 11.70 36.87
C GLU A 81 14.11 10.62 37.94
N MET A 82 14.32 9.34 37.58
CA MET A 82 14.19 8.21 38.49
C MET A 82 15.50 7.40 38.66
N PRO A 83 15.83 7.00 39.89
CA PRO A 83 15.24 7.44 41.16
C PRO A 83 15.47 8.95 41.42
N PRO A 84 14.66 9.63 42.25
CA PRO A 84 14.89 11.04 42.60
C PRO A 84 16.24 11.27 43.26
N LYS A 85 16.79 12.49 43.14
CA LYS A 85 18.14 12.84 43.62
C LYS A 85 18.37 12.59 45.12
N ASP A 86 17.32 12.60 45.94
CA ASP A 86 17.36 12.32 47.38
C ASP A 86 17.31 10.83 47.74
N LYS A 87 17.22 9.94 46.74
CA LYS A 87 17.15 8.48 46.92
C LYS A 87 18.43 7.79 46.44
N PRO A 88 18.70 6.56 46.93
CA PRO A 88 19.79 5.75 46.44
C PRO A 88 19.75 5.64 44.91
N GLN A 89 20.88 5.88 44.27
CA GLN A 89 21.02 5.81 42.82
C GLN A 89 21.69 4.49 42.43
N PRO A 90 21.23 3.82 41.36
CA PRO A 90 21.97 2.70 40.79
C PRO A 90 23.30 3.20 40.22
N SER A 91 24.33 2.36 40.28
CA SER A 91 25.56 2.58 39.51
C SER A 91 25.27 2.59 38.01
N GLU A 92 26.17 3.17 37.21
CA GLU A 92 25.99 3.21 35.75
C GLU A 92 25.80 1.80 35.16
N ALA A 93 26.57 0.81 35.65
CA ALA A 93 26.42 -0.58 35.21
C ALA A 93 25.03 -1.16 35.54
N GLN A 94 24.50 -0.89 36.74
CA GLN A 94 23.16 -1.33 37.15
C GLN A 94 22.06 -0.63 36.35
N ARG A 95 22.23 0.67 36.07
CA ARG A 95 21.31 1.45 35.22
C ARG A 95 21.27 0.87 33.81
N GLN A 96 22.42 0.62 33.20
CA GLN A 96 22.51 0.01 31.86
C GLN A 96 21.93 -1.40 31.84
N LEU A 97 22.12 -2.19 32.89
CA LEU A 97 21.53 -3.53 33.02
C LEU A 97 19.99 -3.46 33.01
N LEU A 98 19.40 -2.57 33.82
CA LEU A 98 17.94 -2.36 33.85
C LEU A 98 17.40 -1.91 32.49
N LEU A 99 18.03 -0.92 31.87
CA LEU A 99 17.61 -0.39 30.56
C LEU A 99 17.72 -1.46 29.47
N THR A 100 18.83 -2.19 29.43
CA THR A 100 19.06 -3.25 28.42
C THR A 100 18.06 -4.37 28.58
N TRP A 101 17.78 -4.79 29.82
CA TRP A 101 16.78 -5.81 30.09
C TRP A 101 15.37 -5.35 29.72
N ALA A 102 14.98 -4.13 30.10
CA ALA A 102 13.66 -3.59 29.79
C ALA A 102 13.45 -3.45 28.28
N ARG A 103 14.46 -2.99 27.53
CA ARG A 103 14.41 -2.94 26.07
C ARG A 103 14.29 -4.34 25.46
N SER A 104 15.09 -5.30 25.94
CA SER A 104 15.02 -6.70 25.47
C SER A 104 13.64 -7.33 25.73
N LEU A 105 13.00 -7.00 26.86
CA LEU A 105 11.63 -7.40 27.16
C LEU A 105 10.63 -6.80 26.16
N LEU A 106 10.75 -5.51 25.84
CA LEU A 106 9.88 -4.85 24.86
C LEU A 106 10.10 -5.41 23.44
N ASP A 107 11.33 -5.72 23.07
CA ASP A 107 11.65 -6.38 21.80
C ASP A 107 11.03 -7.78 21.73
N GLU A 108 11.08 -8.55 22.83
CA GLU A 108 10.41 -9.85 22.91
C GLU A 108 8.90 -9.74 22.76
N ILE A 109 8.28 -8.74 23.40
CA ILE A 109 6.84 -8.46 23.23
C ILE A 109 6.55 -8.10 21.77
N ALA A 110 7.34 -7.21 21.16
CA ALA A 110 7.17 -6.80 19.77
C ALA A 110 7.33 -7.98 18.80
N LEU A 111 8.34 -8.82 18.99
CA LEU A 111 8.58 -10.00 18.17
C LEU A 111 7.49 -11.07 18.35
N SER A 112 6.98 -11.26 19.57
CA SER A 112 5.86 -12.20 19.81
C SER A 112 4.56 -11.78 19.12
N ARG A 113 4.43 -10.49 18.82
CA ARG A 113 3.31 -9.89 18.08
C ARG A 113 3.67 -9.55 16.64
N ALA A 114 4.89 -9.84 16.21
CA ALA A 114 5.34 -9.49 14.87
C ALA A 114 4.51 -10.26 13.84
N GLY A 115 3.79 -9.51 12.99
CA GLY A 115 2.87 -10.05 11.99
C GLY A 115 1.39 -9.93 12.34
N ASP A 116 1.04 -9.59 13.59
CA ASP A 116 -0.32 -9.19 13.96
C ASP A 116 -0.41 -7.65 13.98
N PRO A 117 -0.96 -7.00 12.94
CA PRO A 117 -1.11 -5.55 12.89
C PRO A 117 -2.14 -5.02 13.91
N GLY A 118 -2.72 -5.90 14.74
CA GLY A 118 -3.87 -5.60 15.57
C GLY A 118 -5.17 -5.62 14.75
N PRO A 119 -6.28 -5.19 15.35
CA PRO A 119 -7.57 -5.16 14.68
C PRO A 119 -7.54 -4.24 13.44
N VAL A 120 -7.76 -4.83 12.26
CA VAL A 120 -7.94 -4.05 11.02
C VAL A 120 -9.38 -3.54 10.99
N VAL A 121 -9.57 -2.26 11.26
CA VAL A 121 -10.87 -1.60 11.10
C VAL A 121 -11.16 -1.50 9.61
N LEU A 122 -12.29 -2.10 9.17
CA LEU A 122 -12.76 -1.94 7.79
C LEU A 122 -12.93 -0.45 7.51
N ARG A 123 -12.26 0.04 6.47
CA ARG A 123 -12.32 1.42 6.01
C ARG A 123 -12.90 1.48 4.61
N ARG A 124 -13.61 2.56 4.31
CA ARG A 124 -13.87 2.93 2.90
C ARG A 124 -12.60 3.52 2.27
N LEU A 125 -12.62 3.66 0.95
CA LEU A 125 -11.67 4.54 0.26
C LEU A 125 -11.97 5.99 0.66
N ASN A 126 -10.92 6.78 0.83
CA ASN A 126 -11.07 8.22 0.93
C ASN A 126 -11.48 8.79 -0.45
N ASN A 127 -11.93 10.04 -0.50
CA ASN A 127 -12.50 10.65 -1.69
C ASN A 127 -11.51 10.65 -2.86
N ALA A 128 -10.24 10.95 -2.59
CA ALA A 128 -9.18 10.92 -3.60
C ALA A 128 -8.93 9.48 -4.11
N GLU A 129 -8.76 8.52 -3.20
CA GLU A 129 -8.58 7.10 -3.52
C GLU A 129 -9.74 6.57 -4.36
N TYR A 130 -10.98 6.92 -4.01
CA TYR A 130 -12.17 6.52 -4.75
C TYR A 130 -12.20 7.12 -6.17
N THR A 131 -11.99 8.44 -6.29
CA THR A 131 -11.96 9.12 -7.59
C THR A 131 -10.88 8.55 -8.51
N TYR A 132 -9.65 8.38 -8.02
CA TYR A 132 -8.57 7.82 -8.84
C TYR A 132 -8.81 6.36 -9.20
N THR A 133 -9.32 5.54 -8.28
CA THR A 133 -9.66 4.14 -8.58
C THR A 133 -10.73 4.03 -9.68
N VAL A 134 -11.76 4.88 -9.63
CA VAL A 134 -12.80 4.90 -10.67
C VAL A 134 -12.23 5.34 -12.02
N ARG A 135 -11.37 6.36 -12.06
CA ARG A 135 -10.69 6.79 -13.28
C ARG A 135 -9.81 5.69 -13.86
N ASP A 136 -9.03 5.01 -13.03
CA ASP A 136 -8.16 3.91 -13.46
C ASP A 136 -8.94 2.71 -14.01
N LEU A 137 -10.06 2.34 -13.37
CA LEU A 137 -10.90 1.22 -13.80
C LEU A 137 -11.70 1.52 -15.08
N THR A 138 -12.10 2.77 -15.26
CA THR A 138 -12.96 3.18 -16.39
C THR A 138 -12.17 3.76 -17.57
N GLY A 139 -10.99 4.32 -17.31
CA GLY A 139 -10.24 5.11 -18.28
C GLY A 139 -10.86 6.48 -18.61
N VAL A 140 -11.82 6.96 -17.81
CA VAL A 140 -12.52 8.23 -18.03
C VAL A 140 -12.04 9.28 -17.04
N ASP A 141 -11.04 10.06 -17.44
CA ASP A 141 -10.39 11.08 -16.60
C ASP A 141 -11.35 12.20 -16.14
N SER A 142 -12.43 12.45 -16.89
CA SER A 142 -13.41 13.50 -16.57
C SER A 142 -14.35 13.13 -15.43
N LEU A 143 -14.41 11.86 -15.00
CA LEU A 143 -15.26 11.45 -13.88
C LEU A 143 -14.73 12.04 -12.57
N ASP A 144 -15.61 12.63 -11.76
CA ASP A 144 -15.30 13.06 -10.39
C ASP A 144 -16.40 12.61 -9.41
N PRO A 145 -16.47 11.30 -9.13
CA PRO A 145 -17.59 10.71 -8.42
C PRO A 145 -17.66 11.14 -6.94
N ALA A 146 -16.57 11.68 -6.39
CA ALA A 146 -16.51 12.15 -5.01
C ALA A 146 -16.71 13.67 -4.86
N ALA A 147 -16.98 14.41 -5.94
CA ALA A 147 -17.13 15.87 -5.91
C ALA A 147 -18.19 16.35 -4.90
N GLU A 148 -19.25 15.54 -4.76
CA GLU A 148 -20.41 15.81 -3.90
C GLU A 148 -20.33 15.12 -2.54
N PHE A 149 -19.20 14.48 -2.23
CA PHE A 149 -19.02 13.77 -0.97
C PHE A 149 -18.61 14.75 0.12
N PRO A 150 -19.03 14.54 1.38
CA PRO A 150 -18.43 15.24 2.51
C PRO A 150 -16.91 15.04 2.50
N GLY A 151 -16.18 16.09 2.89
CA GLY A 151 -14.72 16.00 3.04
C GLY A 151 -14.33 14.91 4.05
N ASP A 152 -13.21 14.23 3.76
CA ASP A 152 -12.69 13.22 4.67
C ASP A 152 -12.10 13.88 5.92
N SER A 153 -12.48 13.40 7.10
CA SER A 153 -11.86 13.83 8.34
C SER A 153 -10.44 13.27 8.44
N ALA A 154 -9.48 14.15 8.72
CA ALA A 154 -8.20 13.69 9.24
C ALA A 154 -8.41 13.04 10.61
N ALA A 155 -7.79 11.88 10.87
CA ALA A 155 -7.56 11.47 12.26
C ALA A 155 -6.79 12.56 13.01
N GLY A 156 -6.79 12.54 14.35
CA GLY A 156 -6.04 13.51 15.16
C GLY A 156 -4.57 13.68 14.72
N GLU A 157 -4.01 12.67 14.06
CA GLU A 157 -2.66 12.62 13.48
C GLU A 157 -2.52 13.29 12.08
N GLY A 158 -3.58 13.92 11.54
CA GLY A 158 -3.53 14.64 10.26
C GLY A 158 -3.69 13.79 8.99
N PHE A 159 -3.77 12.46 9.10
CA PHE A 159 -3.93 11.56 7.96
C PHE A 159 -5.40 11.33 7.60
N MET A 160 -5.71 11.35 6.29
CA MET A 160 -7.07 11.15 5.75
C MET A 160 -7.34 9.71 5.26
N ASN A 161 -6.44 8.76 5.53
CA ASN A 161 -6.58 7.34 5.14
C ASN A 161 -6.73 6.39 6.35
N THR A 162 -6.94 6.95 7.54
CA THR A 162 -7.07 6.20 8.78
C THR A 162 -8.48 5.63 8.94
N GLY A 163 -8.61 4.31 9.14
CA GLY A 163 -9.90 3.63 9.15
C GLY A 163 -10.88 4.13 10.22
N VAL A 164 -10.37 4.54 11.39
CA VAL A 164 -11.18 5.12 12.49
C VAL A 164 -11.90 6.43 12.12
N SER A 165 -11.40 7.16 11.12
CA SER A 165 -11.97 8.45 10.68
C SER A 165 -12.85 8.33 9.43
N LEU A 166 -12.81 7.18 8.74
CA LEU A 166 -13.52 6.95 7.48
C LEU A 166 -14.82 6.17 7.70
N ASN A 167 -15.70 6.73 8.53
CA ASN A 167 -17.01 6.14 8.82
C ASN A 167 -18.01 6.36 7.67
N MET A 168 -18.99 5.46 7.56
CA MET A 168 -20.06 5.52 6.55
C MET A 168 -21.38 5.97 7.20
N SER A 169 -21.93 7.11 6.76
CA SER A 169 -23.26 7.56 7.18
C SER A 169 -24.33 7.19 6.14
N PRO A 170 -25.62 7.14 6.52
CA PRO A 170 -26.70 6.90 5.54
C PRO A 170 -26.74 7.93 4.41
N ALA A 171 -26.46 9.20 4.69
CA ALA A 171 -26.40 10.25 3.66
C ALA A 171 -25.23 10.02 2.69
N MET A 172 -24.09 9.56 3.20
CA MET A 172 -22.93 9.23 2.38
C MET A 172 -23.23 8.03 1.47
N PHE A 173 -23.95 7.02 1.95
CA PHE A 173 -24.38 5.89 1.10
C PHE A 173 -25.23 6.36 -0.10
N THR A 174 -26.13 7.32 0.09
CA THR A 174 -26.89 7.91 -1.02
C THR A 174 -25.98 8.58 -2.04
N LYS A 175 -24.96 9.33 -1.58
CA LYS A 175 -23.97 9.94 -2.47
C LYS A 175 -23.17 8.89 -3.27
N TYR A 176 -22.79 7.77 -2.65
CA TYR A 176 -22.17 6.64 -3.36
C TYR A 176 -23.10 6.04 -4.43
N LEU A 177 -24.40 5.92 -4.15
CA LEU A 177 -25.36 5.41 -5.12
C LEU A 177 -25.53 6.36 -6.31
N ASP A 178 -25.57 7.67 -6.06
CA ASP A 178 -25.68 8.66 -7.13
C ASP A 178 -24.41 8.71 -7.99
N ALA A 179 -23.23 8.65 -7.36
CA ALA A 179 -21.97 8.48 -8.06
C ALA A 179 -21.93 7.18 -8.90
N ALA A 180 -22.44 6.06 -8.37
CA ALA A 180 -22.50 4.82 -9.12
C ALA A 180 -23.41 4.91 -10.35
N LYS A 181 -24.53 5.65 -10.28
CA LYS A 181 -25.40 5.92 -11.43
C LYS A 181 -24.69 6.76 -12.49
N GLU A 182 -23.96 7.79 -12.06
CA GLU A 182 -23.17 8.62 -12.97
C GLU A 182 -22.12 7.78 -13.69
N ILE A 183 -21.31 7.01 -12.96
CA ILE A 183 -20.32 6.09 -13.54
C ILE A 183 -20.98 5.10 -14.52
N ALA A 184 -22.13 4.54 -14.16
CA ALA A 184 -22.87 3.61 -15.01
C ALA A 184 -23.39 4.26 -16.30
N ALA A 185 -23.72 5.56 -16.29
CA ALA A 185 -24.15 6.30 -17.49
C ALA A 185 -23.04 6.40 -18.55
N HIS A 186 -21.77 6.31 -18.13
CA HIS A 186 -20.61 6.26 -19.03
C HIS A 186 -20.32 4.85 -19.58
N SER A 187 -21.03 3.82 -19.10
CA SER A 187 -20.82 2.44 -19.54
C SER A 187 -21.47 2.18 -20.90
N VAL A 188 -20.70 1.59 -21.80
CA VAL A 188 -21.13 1.17 -23.13
C VAL A 188 -21.09 -0.34 -23.21
N LEU A 189 -22.27 -0.94 -23.30
CA LEU A 189 -22.42 -2.40 -23.39
C LEU A 189 -22.05 -2.88 -24.78
N LEU A 190 -21.15 -3.87 -24.83
CA LEU A 190 -20.69 -4.52 -26.05
C LEU A 190 -21.11 -6.00 -26.04
N PRO A 191 -21.19 -6.68 -27.21
CA PRO A 191 -21.54 -8.09 -27.26
C PRO A 191 -20.64 -9.02 -26.43
N LYS A 192 -19.39 -8.62 -26.16
CA LYS A 192 -18.38 -9.41 -25.43
C LYS A 192 -17.89 -8.76 -24.13
N GLY A 193 -18.51 -7.67 -23.67
CA GLY A 193 -18.04 -6.98 -22.48
C GLY A 193 -18.58 -5.57 -22.35
N ILE A 194 -17.86 -4.74 -21.59
CA ILE A 194 -18.22 -3.36 -21.32
C ILE A 194 -16.97 -2.52 -21.59
N ARG A 195 -17.16 -1.35 -22.21
CA ARG A 195 -16.16 -0.27 -22.21
C ARG A 195 -16.79 0.96 -21.56
N PHE A 196 -15.99 1.96 -21.24
CA PHE A 196 -16.50 3.26 -20.84
C PHE A 196 -16.21 4.30 -21.94
N SER A 197 -16.98 5.38 -21.95
CA SER A 197 -16.80 6.55 -22.81
C SER A 197 -16.76 7.81 -21.95
N SER A 198 -16.07 8.85 -22.42
CA SER A 198 -16.14 10.18 -21.81
C SER A 198 -17.48 10.87 -22.02
N SER A 199 -18.31 10.39 -22.96
CA SER A 199 -19.68 10.86 -23.17
C SER A 199 -20.70 9.89 -22.57
N ILE A 200 -21.87 10.42 -22.22
CA ILE A 200 -23.05 9.65 -21.84
C ILE A 200 -24.07 9.53 -22.99
N ASN A 201 -23.78 10.13 -24.16
CA ASN A 201 -24.70 10.15 -25.29
C ASN A 201 -24.41 9.03 -26.28
N GLN A 202 -25.45 8.28 -26.64
CA GLN A 202 -25.35 7.17 -27.60
C GLN A 202 -24.87 7.60 -29.00
N ARG A 203 -25.18 8.83 -29.42
CA ARG A 203 -24.68 9.39 -30.68
C ARG A 203 -23.15 9.50 -30.67
N ASP A 204 -22.59 10.00 -29.59
CA ASP A 204 -21.14 10.19 -29.46
C ASP A 204 -20.44 8.82 -29.44
N TRP A 205 -21.00 7.83 -28.74
CA TRP A 205 -20.49 6.46 -28.76
C TRP A 205 -20.48 5.86 -30.19
N THR A 206 -21.49 6.19 -30.99
CA THR A 206 -21.59 5.74 -32.38
C THR A 206 -20.49 6.41 -33.21
N GLU A 207 -20.30 7.72 -33.07
CA GLU A 207 -19.23 8.44 -33.77
C GLU A 207 -17.84 7.99 -33.33
N GLU A 208 -17.61 7.68 -32.06
CA GLU A 208 -16.36 7.07 -31.57
C GLU A 208 -16.07 5.74 -32.29
N CYS A 209 -17.06 4.84 -32.34
CA CYS A 209 -16.94 3.54 -33.01
C CYS A 209 -16.70 3.71 -34.52
N LEU A 210 -17.45 4.59 -35.18
CA LEU A 210 -17.24 4.90 -36.61
C LEU A 210 -15.86 5.51 -36.85
N GLY A 211 -15.41 6.41 -35.97
CA GLY A 211 -14.08 7.00 -35.99
C GLY A 211 -12.97 5.97 -35.85
N ALA A 212 -13.13 4.99 -34.95
CA ALA A 212 -12.20 3.88 -34.80
C ALA A 212 -12.12 3.01 -36.05
N ILE A 213 -13.27 2.69 -36.67
CA ILE A 213 -13.34 1.95 -37.94
C ILE A 213 -12.63 2.74 -39.06
N ARG A 214 -12.95 4.03 -39.21
CA ARG A 214 -12.31 4.91 -40.21
C ARG A 214 -10.79 4.97 -40.00
N THR A 215 -10.33 5.08 -38.75
CA THR A 215 -8.90 5.10 -38.38
C THR A 215 -8.19 3.79 -38.66
N PHE A 216 -8.88 2.66 -38.52
CA PHE A 216 -8.32 1.36 -38.91
C PHE A 216 -8.13 1.27 -40.44
N TYR A 217 -9.17 1.64 -41.19
CA TYR A 217 -9.14 1.53 -42.66
C TYR A 217 -8.27 2.59 -43.35
N SER A 218 -8.03 3.74 -42.72
CA SER A 218 -7.14 4.78 -43.27
C SER A 218 -5.71 4.28 -43.51
N ARG A 219 -5.28 3.21 -42.83
CA ARG A 219 -3.98 2.55 -43.06
C ARG A 219 -3.89 1.83 -44.40
N PHE A 220 -5.04 1.46 -44.96
CA PHE A 220 -5.16 0.67 -46.19
C PHE A 220 -5.71 1.47 -47.37
N SER A 221 -6.12 2.72 -47.14
CA SER A 221 -6.70 3.60 -48.14
C SER A 221 -5.80 4.81 -48.43
N VAL A 222 -6.01 5.43 -49.59
CA VAL A 222 -5.32 6.67 -49.99
C VAL A 222 -6.33 7.80 -50.12
N SER A 223 -5.96 9.00 -49.71
CA SER A 223 -6.79 10.20 -49.90
C SER A 223 -7.08 10.44 -51.39
N GLY A 224 -8.33 10.75 -51.72
CA GLY A 224 -8.79 10.99 -53.10
C GLY A 224 -10.06 10.22 -53.45
N GLY A 225 -10.55 10.40 -54.67
CA GLY A 225 -11.68 9.66 -55.25
C GLY A 225 -13.08 9.97 -54.72
N GLY A 226 -13.24 11.04 -53.95
CA GLY A 226 -14.56 11.58 -53.62
C GLY A 226 -15.33 11.89 -54.91
N SER A 227 -16.40 11.15 -55.13
CA SER A 227 -17.33 11.36 -56.25
C SER A 227 -18.70 11.67 -55.66
N ALA A 228 -19.39 12.66 -56.22
CA ALA A 228 -20.77 12.92 -55.83
C ALA A 228 -21.63 11.71 -56.24
N VAL A 229 -22.15 10.98 -55.26
CA VAL A 229 -23.03 9.83 -55.52
C VAL A 229 -24.47 10.30 -55.33
N ASN A 230 -25.29 10.21 -56.38
CA ASN A 230 -26.71 10.49 -56.29
C ASN A 230 -27.45 9.17 -56.01
N LEU A 231 -28.00 9.04 -54.81
CA LEU A 231 -28.89 7.94 -54.43
C LEU A 231 -30.28 8.52 -54.22
N GLN A 232 -31.21 8.20 -55.13
CA GLN A 232 -32.63 8.56 -55.02
C GLN A 232 -32.87 10.07 -54.86
N GLY A 233 -32.09 10.92 -55.54
CA GLY A 233 -32.27 12.37 -55.54
C GLY A 233 -31.52 13.11 -54.43
N ILE A 234 -30.82 12.39 -53.54
CA ILE A 234 -29.95 12.98 -52.52
C ILE A 234 -28.51 12.84 -52.98
N GLN A 235 -27.82 13.98 -53.12
CA GLN A 235 -26.43 14.04 -53.52
C GLN A 235 -25.55 13.89 -52.27
N PHE A 236 -24.85 12.76 -52.17
CA PHE A 236 -23.90 12.51 -51.10
C PHE A 236 -22.50 12.92 -51.56
N ASP A 237 -21.91 13.86 -50.85
CA ASP A 237 -20.49 14.19 -50.98
C ASP A 237 -19.69 13.14 -50.20
N THR A 238 -19.01 12.26 -50.94
CA THR A 238 -18.14 11.23 -50.38
C THR A 238 -16.79 11.86 -50.01
N LYS A 239 -16.81 12.81 -49.08
CA LYS A 239 -15.61 13.49 -48.56
C LYS A 239 -14.51 12.48 -48.26
N ASP A 240 -13.35 12.62 -48.94
CA ASP A 240 -12.03 12.05 -48.65
C ASP A 240 -11.99 10.70 -47.89
N GLY A 241 -12.95 9.81 -48.13
CA GLY A 241 -13.19 8.60 -47.32
C GLY A 241 -12.11 7.53 -47.48
N GLY A 242 -11.06 7.85 -48.23
CA GLY A 242 -9.99 6.96 -48.61
C GLY A 242 -10.45 5.95 -49.66
N VAL A 243 -9.75 5.89 -50.79
CA VAL A 243 -9.96 4.84 -51.80
C VAL A 243 -8.99 3.70 -51.53
N LEU A 244 -9.43 2.45 -51.70
CA LEU A 244 -8.52 1.30 -51.68
C LEU A 244 -7.63 1.35 -52.93
N PRO A 245 -6.29 1.41 -52.80
CA PRO A 245 -5.37 1.40 -53.94
C PRO A 245 -5.26 -0.02 -54.53
N LEU A 246 -6.33 -0.50 -55.16
CA LEU A 246 -6.48 -1.88 -55.65
C LEU A 246 -5.29 -2.34 -56.50
N LEU A 247 -4.72 -1.46 -57.33
CA LEU A 247 -3.57 -1.76 -58.17
C LEU A 247 -2.38 -2.31 -57.35
N LYS A 248 -2.04 -1.68 -56.21
CA LYS A 248 -0.94 -2.13 -55.35
C LYS A 248 -1.17 -3.55 -54.83
N TYR A 249 -2.40 -3.87 -54.46
CA TYR A 249 -2.77 -5.19 -53.94
C TYR A 249 -2.78 -6.25 -55.05
N VAL A 250 -3.19 -5.89 -56.27
CA VAL A 250 -3.17 -6.79 -57.43
C VAL A 250 -1.73 -7.09 -57.86
N GLU A 251 -0.86 -6.08 -57.92
CA GLU A 251 0.57 -6.24 -58.22
C GLU A 251 1.25 -7.18 -57.23
N ALA A 252 1.09 -6.94 -55.92
CA ALA A 252 1.65 -7.83 -54.89
C ALA A 252 1.12 -9.27 -54.99
N SER A 253 -0.15 -9.46 -55.36
CA SER A 253 -0.73 -10.79 -55.56
C SER A 253 -0.13 -11.54 -56.75
N LEU A 254 0.28 -10.81 -57.79
CA LEU A 254 0.96 -11.38 -58.95
C LEU A 254 2.41 -11.77 -58.62
N GLU A 255 3.12 -10.97 -57.82
CA GLU A 255 4.49 -11.26 -57.38
C GLU A 255 4.57 -12.48 -56.45
N LEU A 256 3.59 -12.63 -55.56
CA LEU A 256 3.53 -13.73 -54.59
C LEU A 256 2.95 -15.03 -55.16
N ARG A 257 2.54 -15.04 -56.42
CA ARG A 257 2.00 -16.23 -57.07
C ARG A 257 3.14 -17.24 -57.27
N PRO A 258 3.08 -18.46 -56.70
CA PRO A 258 4.04 -19.50 -57.03
C PRO A 258 3.95 -19.76 -58.53
N GLY A 259 5.09 -19.68 -59.22
CA GLY A 259 5.16 -19.95 -60.65
C GLY A 259 4.61 -21.34 -60.98
N PRO A 260 4.13 -21.58 -62.21
CA PRO A 260 3.77 -22.93 -62.62
C PRO A 260 5.01 -23.82 -62.48
N GLY A 261 4.94 -24.81 -61.58
CA GLY A 261 5.96 -25.85 -61.42
C GLY A 261 5.99 -26.80 -62.60
#